data_AF-A0A4D7B8F1-F1
#
_entry.id   AF-A0A4D7B8F1-F1
#
_cell.length_a   1.000
_cell.length_b   1.000
_cell.length_c   1.000
_cell.angle_alpha   90.00
_cell.angle_beta   90.00
_cell.angle_gamma   90.00
#
_symmetry.space_group_name_H-M   'P 1'
#
loop_
_entity.id
_entity.type
_entity.pdbx_description
1 polymer ?
#
loop_
_entity_poly.entity_id
_entity_poly.type
_entity_poly.pdbx_seq_one_letter_code
_entity_poly.pdbx_strand_id
1 'polypeptide(L)'
;MIAATCDHPGTNRRTPIRHAAENVGRRVPPDRLSGGGRRRTGAFWADFAYIYRMNAPGHSQAVAAGSTAQRVDHLVARTVNAPYIRVITPEILASCIATGNFHDWIVHVAAFFTDVRPNLILSFASQHSIGVAQLAKVYDAMKAKTGERNLGLEAKLDSVARAA
;
A
#
# COMPACT_ATOMS: atom_id res chain seq x y z
N MET A 1 10.72 66.22 18.05
CA MET A 1 10.25 66.86 19.30
C MET A 1 8.85 66.32 19.56
N ILE A 2 8.50 65.58 20.61
CA ILE A 2 9.06 65.30 21.94
C ILE A 2 8.57 63.89 22.34
N ALA A 3 9.35 63.23 23.19
CA ALA A 3 9.12 61.94 23.85
C ALA A 3 7.84 61.88 24.70
N ALA A 4 7.30 60.68 24.91
CA ALA A 4 6.89 60.23 26.25
C ALA A 4 6.61 58.72 26.27
N THR A 5 7.43 58.04 27.05
CA THR A 5 7.35 56.68 27.59
C THR A 5 6.30 56.54 28.69
N CYS A 6 5.65 55.37 28.77
CA CYS A 6 5.23 54.68 30.01
C CYS A 6 5.23 53.15 29.68
N ASP A 7 6.14 52.30 30.19
CA ASP A 7 6.13 51.57 31.50
C ASP A 7 4.87 50.68 31.69
N HIS A 8 4.87 49.36 31.98
CA HIS A 8 5.81 48.48 32.71
C HIS A 8 5.41 46.96 32.49
N PRO A 9 5.87 45.93 33.26
CA PRO A 9 6.70 44.83 32.77
C PRO A 9 6.08 43.41 32.83
N GLY A 10 6.64 42.47 32.06
CA GLY A 10 6.32 41.04 32.13
C GLY A 10 7.57 40.19 32.00
N THR A 11 8.28 39.99 33.11
CA THR A 11 9.37 39.03 33.24
C THR A 11 8.87 37.59 33.11
N ASN A 12 9.42 36.78 32.21
CA ASN A 12 10.01 35.52 32.68
C ASN A 12 11.06 34.92 31.74
N ARG A 13 12.14 34.48 32.36
CA ARG A 13 13.38 33.95 31.80
C ARG A 13 13.14 32.54 31.26
N ARG A 14 13.63 32.26 30.05
CA ARG A 14 13.93 30.89 29.60
C ARG A 14 15.41 30.81 29.28
N THR A 15 16.20 30.31 30.23
CA THR A 15 17.49 29.68 29.94
C THR A 15 17.31 28.16 29.87
N PRO A 16 18.13 27.48 29.05
CA PRO A 16 18.00 26.06 28.75
C PRO A 16 18.80 25.22 29.75
N ILE A 17 18.31 24.01 30.08
CA ILE A 17 19.12 23.01 30.77
C ILE A 17 19.06 21.70 29.98
N ARG A 18 20.25 21.31 29.51
CA ARG A 18 20.62 19.99 29.00
C ARG A 18 20.84 19.01 30.15
N HIS A 19 20.91 17.71 29.80
CA HIS A 19 21.30 16.53 30.59
C HIS A 19 20.16 15.97 31.47
N ALA A 20 19.93 14.66 31.59
CA ALA A 20 20.59 13.42 31.17
C ALA A 20 19.46 12.35 31.07
N ALA A 21 19.40 11.48 30.07
CA ALA A 21 20.03 10.16 30.06
C ALA A 21 19.94 9.41 31.42
N GLU A 22 18.88 8.62 31.60
CA GLU A 22 18.87 7.38 32.38
C GLU A 22 17.49 6.72 32.26
N ASN A 23 17.41 5.56 31.62
CA ASN A 23 16.56 4.48 32.12
C ASN A 23 17.04 3.15 31.56
N VAL A 24 17.70 2.45 32.45
CA VAL A 24 18.27 1.11 32.32
C VAL A 24 17.14 0.07 32.38
N GLY A 25 17.16 -0.84 31.42
CA GLY A 25 16.95 -2.27 31.63
C GLY A 25 15.61 -2.74 32.20
N ARG A 26 14.72 -3.19 31.32
CA ARG A 26 13.95 -4.43 31.57
C ARG A 26 14.02 -5.33 30.33
N ARG A 27 14.96 -6.28 30.38
CA ARG A 27 14.95 -7.48 29.55
C ARG A 27 13.79 -8.37 30.02
N VAL A 28 12.84 -8.62 29.13
CA VAL A 28 11.87 -9.70 29.32
C VAL A 28 12.45 -10.94 28.63
N PRO A 29 12.65 -12.07 29.33
CA PRO A 29 13.13 -13.31 28.71
C PRO A 29 11.99 -14.01 27.97
N PRO A 30 12.20 -14.52 26.74
CA PRO A 30 11.28 -15.47 26.14
C PRO A 30 11.72 -16.89 26.51
N ASP A 31 11.06 -17.51 27.49
CA ASP A 31 11.21 -18.94 27.73
C ASP A 31 10.07 -19.73 27.05
N ARG A 32 10.51 -20.57 26.12
CA ARG A 32 9.97 -21.87 25.70
C ARG A 32 8.46 -22.00 25.46
N LEU A 33 8.11 -21.95 24.17
CA LEU A 33 7.23 -22.96 23.60
C LEU A 33 8.03 -23.85 22.65
N SER A 34 8.48 -24.97 23.20
CA SER A 34 8.89 -26.14 22.44
C SER A 34 7.63 -26.78 21.85
N GLY A 35 7.50 -26.78 20.53
CA GLY A 35 6.43 -27.45 19.80
C GLY A 35 6.71 -27.38 18.31
N GLY A 36 7.25 -28.46 17.76
CA GLY A 36 7.86 -28.52 16.43
C GLY A 36 6.92 -28.19 15.26
N GLY A 37 7.46 -27.51 14.25
CA GLY A 37 6.74 -27.20 13.03
C GLY A 37 7.60 -26.49 11.98
N ARG A 38 8.50 -27.23 11.34
CA ARG A 38 9.11 -27.01 10.01
C ARG A 38 9.39 -25.57 9.56
N ARG A 39 10.68 -25.27 9.54
CA ARG A 39 11.42 -24.29 8.72
C ARG A 39 10.69 -23.76 7.46
N ARG A 40 10.47 -22.43 7.41
CA ARG A 40 10.67 -21.56 6.21
C ARG A 40 10.43 -20.08 6.59
N THR A 41 11.27 -19.51 7.44
CA THR A 41 11.24 -18.08 7.84
C THR A 41 12.56 -17.41 7.51
N GLY A 42 12.93 -17.41 6.22
CA GLY A 42 14.08 -16.67 5.70
C GLY A 42 13.75 -15.69 4.57
N ALA A 43 12.63 -15.86 3.87
CA ALA A 43 12.27 -15.06 2.70
C ALA A 43 11.40 -13.83 3.01
N PHE A 44 10.77 -13.77 4.19
CA PHE A 44 9.80 -12.72 4.54
C PHE A 44 10.44 -11.33 4.75
N TRP A 45 11.68 -11.29 5.25
CA TRP A 45 12.41 -10.03 5.50
C TRP A 45 13.21 -9.54 4.29
N ALA A 46 13.61 -10.43 3.38
CA ALA A 46 14.31 -10.06 2.15
C ALA A 46 13.40 -9.30 1.18
N ASP A 47 12.12 -9.69 1.13
CA ASP A 47 11.10 -9.06 0.28
C ASP A 47 10.69 -7.67 0.81
N PHE A 48 10.55 -7.52 2.13
CA PHE A 48 10.28 -6.23 2.77
C PHE A 48 11.40 -5.20 2.55
N ALA A 49 12.67 -5.63 2.59
CA ALA A 49 13.81 -4.79 2.28
C ALA A 49 13.88 -4.40 0.80
N TYR A 50 13.42 -5.27 -0.11
CA TYR A 50 13.33 -4.96 -1.54
C TYR A 50 12.29 -3.86 -1.81
N ILE A 51 11.10 -3.95 -1.21
CA ILE A 51 10.01 -2.98 -1.38
C ILE A 51 10.37 -1.61 -0.77
N TYR A 52 11.04 -1.57 0.38
CA TYR A 52 11.52 -0.31 0.96
C TYR A 52 12.68 0.31 0.16
N ARG A 53 13.57 -0.51 -0.42
CA ARG A 53 14.68 -0.03 -1.25
C ARG A 53 14.21 0.58 -2.59
N MET A 54 13.09 0.11 -3.14
CA MET A 54 12.51 0.59 -4.41
C MET A 54 11.74 1.92 -4.26
N ASN A 55 11.31 2.28 -3.05
CA ASN A 55 10.61 3.54 -2.78
C ASN A 55 11.55 4.69 -2.34
N ALA A 56 12.87 4.48 -2.35
CA ALA A 56 13.84 5.53 -2.08
C ALA A 56 13.90 6.54 -3.26
N PRO A 57 13.97 7.86 -3.02
CA PRO A 57 13.86 8.92 -4.04
C PRO A 57 14.99 8.98 -5.09
N GLY A 58 15.82 7.93 -5.22
CA GLY A 58 16.87 7.79 -6.25
C GLY A 58 16.55 6.83 -7.40
N HIS A 59 15.39 6.12 -7.40
CA HIS A 59 15.07 5.09 -8.41
C HIS A 59 14.27 5.59 -9.63
N SER A 60 14.02 6.90 -9.76
CA SER A 60 13.24 7.49 -10.85
C SER A 60 13.84 7.25 -12.25
N GLN A 61 15.10 6.81 -12.37
CA GLN A 61 15.74 6.47 -13.65
C GLN A 61 15.70 4.96 -14.00
N ALA A 62 15.44 4.04 -13.06
CA ALA A 62 15.41 2.60 -13.34
C ALA A 62 14.06 2.12 -13.93
N VAL A 63 12.98 2.90 -13.75
CA VAL A 63 11.64 2.58 -14.24
C VAL A 63 11.55 2.63 -15.78
N ALA A 64 12.53 3.26 -16.44
CA ALA A 64 12.58 3.37 -17.90
C ALA A 64 12.99 2.06 -18.62
N ALA A 65 13.61 1.09 -17.91
CA ALA A 65 14.11 -0.15 -18.50
C ALA A 65 13.29 -1.42 -18.15
N GLY A 66 12.25 -1.28 -17.32
CA GLY A 66 11.39 -2.40 -16.93
C GLY A 66 10.44 -2.83 -18.06
N SER A 67 10.09 -4.11 -18.11
CA SER A 67 9.09 -4.61 -19.05
C SER A 67 7.73 -3.92 -18.84
N THR A 68 6.89 -3.87 -19.87
CA THR A 68 5.54 -3.28 -19.75
C THR A 68 4.73 -3.90 -18.60
N ALA A 69 4.93 -5.20 -18.33
CA ALA A 69 4.34 -5.89 -17.18
C ALA A 69 4.81 -5.32 -15.84
N GLN A 70 6.13 -5.19 -15.65
CA GLN A 70 6.69 -4.60 -14.43
C GLN A 70 6.21 -3.16 -14.21
N ARG A 71 6.02 -2.39 -15.29
CA ARG A 71 5.50 -1.02 -15.19
C ARG A 71 4.04 -0.98 -14.75
N VAL A 72 3.21 -1.90 -15.25
CA VAL A 72 1.79 -2.01 -14.83
C VAL A 72 1.71 -2.41 -13.37
N ASP A 73 2.42 -3.48 -12.96
CA ASP A 73 2.46 -3.94 -11.58
C ASP A 73 2.92 -2.84 -10.62
N HIS A 74 3.97 -2.11 -10.99
CA HIS A 74 4.48 -1.00 -10.19
C HIS A 74 3.47 0.15 -10.06
N LEU A 75 2.77 0.52 -11.14
CA LEU A 75 1.73 1.55 -11.09
C LEU A 75 0.55 1.11 -10.21
N VAL A 76 0.08 -0.12 -10.39
CA VAL A 76 -1.01 -0.69 -9.58
C VAL A 76 -0.62 -0.73 -8.11
N ALA A 77 0.56 -1.27 -7.79
CA ALA A 77 1.04 -1.38 -6.42
C ALA A 77 1.20 0.00 -5.76
N ARG A 78 1.71 1.02 -6.48
CA ARG A 78 1.82 2.37 -5.91
C ARG A 78 0.46 2.98 -5.61
N THR A 79 -0.52 2.84 -6.50
CA THR A 79 -1.86 3.37 -6.28
C THR A 79 -2.55 2.65 -5.12
N VAL A 80 -2.59 1.32 -5.15
CA VAL A 80 -3.32 0.50 -4.17
C VAL A 80 -2.73 0.61 -2.76
N ASN A 81 -1.42 0.81 -2.64
CA ASN A 81 -0.76 0.92 -1.34
C ASN A 81 -0.64 2.37 -0.82
N ALA A 82 -0.90 3.39 -1.64
CA ALA A 82 -0.68 4.79 -1.25
C ALA A 82 -1.33 5.21 0.08
N PRO A 83 -2.57 4.80 0.40
CA PRO A 83 -3.23 5.25 1.63
C PRO A 83 -3.01 4.31 2.83
N TYR A 84 -2.24 3.22 2.70
CA TYR A 84 -2.21 2.16 3.71
C TYR A 84 -0.80 1.86 4.24
N ILE A 85 -0.71 1.59 5.55
CA ILE A 85 0.54 1.17 6.20
C ILE A 85 0.93 -0.25 5.78
N ARG A 86 -0.07 -1.14 5.66
CA ARG A 86 0.14 -2.51 5.21
C ARG A 86 0.27 -2.52 3.70
N VAL A 87 1.30 -3.19 3.18
CA VAL A 87 1.58 -3.26 1.75
C VAL A 87 1.13 -4.62 1.20
N ILE A 88 0.40 -4.59 0.08
CA ILE A 88 0.08 -5.77 -0.73
C ILE A 88 1.01 -5.82 -1.95
N THR A 89 1.50 -7.01 -2.29
CA THR A 89 2.27 -7.21 -3.53
C THR A 89 1.33 -7.44 -4.72
N PRO A 90 1.77 -7.16 -5.96
CA PRO A 90 1.02 -7.50 -7.17
C PRO A 90 0.54 -8.95 -7.22
N GLU A 91 1.37 -9.90 -6.81
CA GLU A 91 1.07 -11.34 -6.87
C GLU A 91 -0.02 -11.72 -5.87
N ILE A 92 0.00 -11.13 -4.67
CA ILE A 92 -1.04 -11.34 -3.66
C ILE A 92 -2.35 -10.71 -4.15
N LEU A 93 -2.29 -9.49 -4.71
CA LEU A 93 -3.46 -8.82 -5.27
C LEU A 93 -4.08 -9.66 -6.41
N ALA A 94 -3.25 -10.15 -7.33
CA ALA A 94 -3.68 -11.02 -8.42
C ALA A 94 -4.31 -12.31 -7.89
N SER A 95 -3.71 -12.94 -6.87
CA SER A 95 -4.25 -14.13 -6.21
C SER A 95 -5.61 -13.86 -5.57
N CYS A 96 -5.78 -12.72 -4.88
CA CYS A 96 -7.06 -12.30 -4.32
C CYS A 96 -8.15 -12.16 -5.39
N ILE A 97 -7.81 -11.61 -6.56
CA ILE A 97 -8.75 -11.45 -7.67
C ILE A 97 -9.02 -12.80 -8.36
N ALA A 98 -8.00 -13.62 -8.58
CA ALA A 98 -8.14 -14.92 -9.22
C ALA A 98 -9.00 -15.89 -8.40
N THR A 99 -8.83 -15.90 -7.07
CA THR A 99 -9.58 -16.76 -6.15
C THR A 99 -10.93 -16.16 -5.73
N GLY A 100 -11.07 -14.83 -5.82
CA GLY A 100 -12.18 -14.11 -5.21
C GLY A 100 -12.12 -14.06 -3.68
N ASN A 101 -11.01 -14.47 -3.06
CA ASN A 101 -10.81 -14.37 -1.62
C ASN A 101 -9.97 -13.14 -1.27
N PHE A 102 -10.65 -12.10 -0.76
CA PHE A 102 -10.06 -10.80 -0.46
C PHE A 102 -10.33 -10.33 0.97
N HIS A 103 -10.73 -11.21 1.90
CA HIS A 103 -11.07 -10.81 3.27
C HIS A 103 -9.92 -10.06 3.96
N ASP A 104 -8.70 -10.59 3.89
CA ASP A 104 -7.55 -9.99 4.57
C ASP A 104 -7.03 -8.72 3.90
N TRP A 105 -7.49 -8.43 2.68
CA TRP A 105 -6.97 -7.37 1.81
C TRP A 105 -8.09 -6.51 1.22
N ILE A 106 -9.26 -6.49 1.85
CA ILE A 106 -10.48 -5.89 1.28
C ILE A 106 -10.30 -4.42 0.90
N VAL A 107 -9.56 -3.65 1.71
CA VAL A 107 -9.30 -2.23 1.44
C VAL A 107 -8.40 -2.03 0.22
N HIS A 108 -7.40 -2.90 0.03
CA HIS A 108 -6.51 -2.87 -1.13
C HIS A 108 -7.24 -3.32 -2.40
N VAL A 109 -8.08 -4.34 -2.31
CA VAL A 109 -8.89 -4.80 -3.44
C VAL A 109 -9.95 -3.76 -3.80
N ALA A 110 -10.54 -3.06 -2.83
CA ALA A 110 -11.42 -1.92 -3.09
C ALA A 110 -10.69 -0.80 -3.84
N ALA A 111 -9.55 -0.35 -3.31
CA ALA A 111 -8.70 0.67 -3.95
C ALA A 111 -8.26 0.28 -5.37
N PHE A 112 -8.01 -1.02 -5.60
CA PHE A 112 -7.72 -1.53 -6.94
C PHE A 112 -8.86 -1.25 -7.93
N PHE A 113 -10.12 -1.39 -7.52
CA PHE A 113 -11.26 -1.16 -8.41
C PHE A 113 -11.72 0.30 -8.48
N THR A 114 -11.46 1.11 -7.45
CA THR A 114 -11.89 2.52 -7.41
C THR A 114 -10.84 3.48 -7.93
N ASP A 115 -9.57 3.28 -7.55
CA ASP A 115 -8.53 4.29 -7.69
C ASP A 115 -7.61 4.00 -8.89
N VAL A 116 -7.51 2.74 -9.30
CA VAL A 116 -6.72 2.35 -10.47
C VAL A 116 -7.49 2.63 -11.75
N ARG A 117 -6.79 3.22 -12.74
CA ARG A 117 -7.38 3.50 -14.05
C ARG A 117 -7.88 2.19 -14.71
N PRO A 118 -9.09 2.17 -15.29
CA PRO A 118 -9.67 0.95 -15.86
C PRO A 118 -8.79 0.20 -16.88
N ASN A 119 -8.02 0.93 -17.72
CA ASN A 119 -7.09 0.30 -18.66
C ASN A 119 -5.96 -0.47 -17.94
N LEU A 120 -5.49 0.05 -16.81
CA LEU A 120 -4.45 -0.61 -16.01
C LEU A 120 -5.02 -1.84 -15.30
N ILE A 121 -6.26 -1.78 -14.83
CA ILE A 121 -6.96 -2.94 -14.24
C ILE A 121 -7.02 -4.10 -15.25
N LEU A 122 -7.45 -3.83 -16.50
CA LEU A 122 -7.51 -4.86 -17.54
C LEU A 122 -6.14 -5.36 -17.95
N SER A 123 -5.14 -4.47 -18.06
CA SER A 123 -3.76 -4.85 -18.39
C SER A 123 -3.17 -5.75 -17.32
N PHE A 124 -3.38 -5.40 -16.05
CA PHE A 124 -2.97 -6.19 -14.89
C PHE A 124 -3.64 -7.56 -14.91
N ALA A 125 -4.96 -7.61 -15.08
CA ALA A 125 -5.69 -8.88 -15.16
C ALA A 125 -5.17 -9.78 -16.28
N SER A 126 -4.97 -9.22 -17.48
CA SER A 126 -4.41 -9.97 -18.61
C SER A 126 -3.00 -10.49 -18.35
N GLN A 127 -2.14 -9.70 -17.70
CA GLN A 127 -0.76 -10.09 -17.37
C GLN A 127 -0.70 -11.23 -16.36
N HIS A 128 -1.64 -11.26 -15.42
CA HIS A 128 -1.74 -12.29 -14.38
C HIS A 128 -2.68 -13.45 -14.76
N SER A 129 -3.03 -13.59 -16.05
CA SER A 129 -3.92 -14.64 -16.58
C SER A 129 -5.31 -14.67 -15.91
N ILE A 130 -5.80 -13.52 -15.46
CA ILE A 130 -7.13 -13.37 -14.87
C ILE A 130 -8.13 -13.08 -15.98
N GLY A 131 -9.07 -13.99 -16.17
CA GLY A 131 -10.15 -13.82 -17.14
C GLY A 131 -11.08 -12.66 -16.79
N VAL A 132 -11.61 -12.00 -17.82
CA VAL A 132 -12.51 -10.84 -17.69
C VAL A 132 -13.76 -11.18 -16.88
N ALA A 133 -14.32 -12.38 -17.05
CA ALA A 133 -15.45 -12.85 -16.27
C ALA A 133 -15.14 -12.97 -14.77
N GLN A 134 -13.95 -13.47 -14.42
CA GLN A 134 -13.51 -13.56 -13.03
C GLN A 134 -13.27 -12.16 -12.44
N LEU A 135 -12.64 -11.27 -13.21
CA LEU A 135 -12.44 -9.88 -12.83
C LEU A 135 -13.77 -9.16 -12.56
N ALA A 136 -14.76 -9.33 -13.45
CA ALA A 136 -16.10 -8.77 -13.30
C ALA A 136 -16.81 -9.31 -12.06
N LYS A 137 -16.73 -10.63 -11.83
CA LYS A 137 -17.30 -11.27 -10.63
C LYS A 137 -16.74 -10.68 -9.33
N VAL A 138 -15.43 -10.48 -9.24
CA VAL A 138 -14.81 -9.89 -8.04
C VAL A 138 -15.17 -8.41 -7.91
N TYR A 139 -15.20 -7.67 -9.01
CA TYR A 139 -15.66 -6.28 -9.01
C TYR A 139 -17.10 -6.16 -8.51
N ASP A 140 -18.02 -7.01 -8.98
CA ASP A 140 -19.41 -7.01 -8.51
C ASP A 140 -19.52 -7.36 -7.02
N ALA A 141 -18.73 -8.34 -6.55
CA ALA A 141 -18.67 -8.68 -5.13
C ALA A 141 -18.13 -7.51 -4.29
N MET A 142 -17.16 -6.75 -4.81
CA MET A 142 -16.66 -5.55 -4.13
C MET A 142 -17.68 -4.42 -4.14
N LYS A 143 -18.30 -4.14 -5.28
CA LYS A 143 -19.38 -3.16 -5.41
C LYS A 143 -20.53 -3.46 -4.46
N ALA A 144 -20.92 -4.73 -4.30
CA ALA A 144 -21.94 -5.14 -3.34
C ALA A 144 -21.54 -4.91 -1.88
N LYS A 145 -20.24 -4.97 -1.57
CA LYS A 145 -19.71 -4.78 -0.20
C LYS A 145 -19.46 -3.31 0.16
N THR A 146 -18.96 -2.50 -0.77
CA THR A 146 -18.58 -1.11 -0.51
C THR A 146 -19.63 -0.11 -0.98
N GLY A 147 -20.49 -0.49 -1.94
CA GLY A 147 -21.39 0.42 -2.64
C GLY A 147 -20.69 1.28 -3.71
N GLU A 148 -19.36 1.18 -3.83
CA GLU A 148 -18.56 2.00 -4.75
C GLU A 148 -18.69 1.51 -6.19
N ARG A 149 -18.80 2.47 -7.13
CA ARG A 149 -18.93 2.19 -8.56
C ARG A 149 -17.83 2.88 -9.36
N ASN A 150 -17.31 2.16 -10.34
CA ASN A 150 -16.39 2.68 -11.35
C ASN A 150 -17.04 2.55 -12.74
N LEU A 151 -17.75 3.60 -13.17
CA LEU A 151 -18.48 3.61 -14.44
C LEU A 151 -17.56 3.38 -15.66
N GLY A 152 -16.31 3.86 -15.57
CA GLY A 152 -15.32 3.66 -16.64
C GLY A 152 -14.86 2.21 -16.74
N LEU A 153 -14.78 1.50 -15.62
CA LEU A 153 -14.50 0.06 -15.61
C LEU A 153 -15.70 -0.75 -16.09
N GLU A 154 -16.91 -0.42 -15.62
CA GLU A 154 -18.16 -1.08 -16.04
C GLU A 154 -18.32 -1.03 -17.56
N ALA A 155 -18.19 0.16 -18.16
CA ALA A 155 -18.29 0.32 -19.61
C ALA A 155 -17.26 -0.53 -20.38
N LYS A 156 -16.06 -0.73 -19.81
CA LYS A 156 -15.03 -1.57 -20.44
C LYS A 156 -15.31 -3.05 -20.30
N LEU A 157 -15.75 -3.51 -19.13
CA LEU A 157 -16.13 -4.90 -18.92
C LEU A 157 -17.28 -5.28 -19.85
N ASP A 158 -18.28 -4.41 -20.00
CA ASP A 158 -19.39 -4.59 -20.94
C ASP A 158 -18.92 -4.62 -22.40
N SER A 159 -18.03 -3.70 -22.79
CA SER A 159 -17.48 -3.66 -24.14
C SER A 159 -16.71 -4.95 -24.48
N VAL A 160 -15.96 -5.50 -23.52
CA VAL A 160 -15.20 -6.74 -23.73
C VAL A 160 -16.14 -7.95 -23.76
N ALA A 161 -17.16 -7.99 -22.91
CA ALA A 161 -18.16 -9.05 -22.90
C ALA A 161 -18.96 -9.13 -24.20
N ARG A 162 -19.20 -8.01 -24.88
CA ARG A 162 -19.87 -7.97 -26.19
C ARG A 162 -18.97 -8.35 -27.37
N ALA A 163 -17.65 -8.31 -27.17
CA ALA A 163 -16.67 -8.61 -28.21
C ALA A 163 -16.17 -10.07 -28.16
N ALA A 164 -16.51 -10.81 -27.10
CA ALA A 164 -16.19 -12.23 -26.90
C ALA A 164 -17.33 -13.12 -27.39
#